data_AF-A0A2W6AK23-F1
#
_entry.id   AF-A0A2W6AK23-F1
#
_cell.length_a   1.000
_cell.length_b   1.000
_cell.length_c   1.000
_cell.angle_alpha   90.00
_cell.angle_beta   90.00
_cell.angle_gamma   90.00
#
_symmetry.space_group_name_H-M   'P 1'
#
loop_
_entity.id
_entity.type
_entity.pdbx_description
1 polymer ?
#
loop_
_entity_poly.entity_id
_entity_poly.type
_entity_poly.pdbx_seq_one_letter_code
_entity_poly.pdbx_strand_id
1 'polypeptide(L)'
;MLMRASMVSELGADYLLAGRVKGLRERRLKYGYAARNALLPVVTLMALEVGFAITGSIFIETVFAYPGMGRLVFDSVAFRDYPVLQACFLVLTLVVVTLNLAVDLLYARLDPRVAA
;
A
#
# COMPACT_ATOMS: atom_id res chain seq x y z
N MET A 1 2.38 -2.87 -14.51
CA MET A 1 3.40 -3.88 -14.91
C MET A 1 3.87 -4.75 -13.74
N LEU A 2 3.95 -4.22 -12.51
CA LEU A 2 4.46 -4.93 -11.32
C LEU A 2 3.68 -6.20 -10.95
N MET A 3 2.34 -6.18 -10.98
CA MET A 3 1.52 -7.39 -10.75
C MET A 3 1.88 -8.54 -11.72
N ARG A 4 2.25 -8.22 -12.97
CA ARG A 4 2.70 -9.22 -13.95
C ARG A 4 4.11 -9.73 -13.62
N ALA A 5 5.03 -8.85 -13.21
CA ALA A 5 6.39 -9.23 -12.84
C ALA A 5 6.42 -10.10 -11.57
N SER A 6 5.68 -9.71 -10.52
CA SER A 6 5.53 -10.49 -9.29
C SER A 6 4.87 -11.85 -9.56
N MET A 7 3.84 -11.91 -10.41
CA MET A 7 3.26 -13.20 -10.84
C MET A 7 4.27 -14.09 -11.57
N VAL A 8 5.11 -13.54 -12.45
CA VAL A 8 6.13 -14.32 -13.19
C VAL A 8 7.22 -14.83 -12.25
N SER A 9 7.65 -14.01 -11.28
CA SER A 9 8.62 -14.41 -10.25
C SER A 9 8.07 -15.52 -9.34
N GLU A 10 6.82 -15.39 -8.90
CA GLU A 10 6.16 -16.40 -8.06
C GLU A 10 5.88 -17.69 -8.82
N LEU A 11 5.55 -17.61 -10.12
CA LEU A 11 5.33 -18.78 -10.99
C LEU A 11 6.60 -19.62 -11.22
N GLY A 12 7.79 -19.03 -11.04
CA GLY A 12 9.09 -19.70 -11.17
C GLY A 12 9.64 -20.28 -9.87
N ALA A 13 8.96 -20.10 -8.73
CA ALA A 13 9.46 -20.50 -7.43
C ALA A 13 9.35 -22.01 -7.19
N ASP A 14 10.37 -22.60 -6.55
CA ASP A 14 10.51 -24.05 -6.31
C ASP A 14 9.34 -24.68 -5.54
N TYR A 15 8.59 -23.89 -4.76
CA TYR A 15 7.40 -24.37 -4.05
C TYR A 15 6.26 -24.79 -4.99
N LEU A 16 6.17 -24.19 -6.19
CA LEU A 16 5.21 -24.63 -7.22
C LEU A 16 5.67 -25.92 -7.90
N LEU A 17 6.98 -26.11 -8.08
CA LEU A 17 7.53 -27.38 -8.58
C LEU A 17 7.24 -28.52 -7.58
N ALA A 18 7.45 -28.29 -6.28
CA ALA A 18 7.08 -29.24 -5.23
C ALA A 18 5.58 -29.56 -5.24
N GLY A 19 4.71 -28.56 -5.42
CA GLY A 19 3.26 -28.75 -5.53
C GLY A 19 2.82 -29.51 -6.79
N ARG A 20 3.53 -29.31 -7.91
CA ARG A 20 3.28 -30.00 -9.18
C ARG A 20 3.74 -31.47 -9.10
N VAL A 21 4.88 -31.75 -8.46
CA VAL A 21 5.35 -33.11 -8.16
C VAL A 21 4.39 -33.85 -7.23
N LYS A 22 3.69 -33.14 -6.34
CA LYS A 22 2.63 -33.68 -5.47
C LYS A 22 1.28 -33.94 -6.17
N GLY A 23 1.15 -33.65 -7.47
CA GLY A 23 -0.07 -33.93 -8.26
C GLY A 23 -1.22 -32.93 -8.08
N LEU A 24 -0.97 -31.74 -7.51
CA LEU A 24 -2.01 -30.72 -7.32
C LEU A 24 -2.42 -30.08 -8.66
N ARG A 25 -3.73 -29.93 -8.88
CA ARG A 25 -4.30 -29.28 -10.08
C ARG A 25 -3.71 -27.88 -10.28
N GLU A 26 -3.22 -27.59 -11.49
CA GLU A 26 -2.56 -26.32 -11.84
C GLU A 26 -3.40 -25.07 -11.53
N ARG A 27 -4.73 -25.15 -11.65
CA ARG A 27 -5.64 -24.05 -11.29
C ARG A 27 -5.53 -23.69 -9.80
N ARG A 28 -5.35 -24.67 -8.91
CA ARG A 28 -5.24 -24.45 -7.46
C ARG A 28 -3.87 -23.88 -7.10
N LEU A 29 -2.82 -24.28 -7.80
CA LEU A 29 -1.48 -23.69 -7.68
C LEU A 29 -1.45 -22.22 -8.14
N LYS A 30 -2.00 -21.93 -9.33
CA LYS A 30 -1.98 -20.58 -9.93
C LYS A 30 -2.85 -19.57 -9.16
N TYR A 31 -4.11 -19.90 -8.85
CA TYR A 31 -5.03 -18.97 -8.19
C TYR A 31 -4.97 -19.03 -6.66
N GLY A 32 -4.63 -20.18 -6.08
CA GLY A 32 -4.61 -20.35 -4.62
C GLY A 32 -3.27 -19.99 -3.98
N TYR A 33 -2.15 -20.33 -4.61
CA TYR A 33 -0.81 -20.15 -4.05
C TYR A 33 -0.07 -19.00 -4.73
N ALA A 34 0.15 -19.06 -6.04
CA ALA A 34 0.96 -18.07 -6.76
C ALA A 34 0.31 -16.68 -6.77
N ALA A 35 -1.00 -16.57 -7.03
CA ALA A 35 -1.70 -15.29 -7.04
C ALA A 35 -1.78 -14.65 -5.64
N ARG A 36 -1.89 -15.45 -4.59
CA ARG A 36 -1.96 -14.95 -3.21
C ARG A 36 -0.60 -14.48 -2.72
N ASN A 37 0.48 -15.18 -3.10
CA ASN A 37 1.84 -14.77 -2.77
C ASN A 37 2.30 -13.57 -3.61
N ALA A 38 1.88 -13.48 -4.88
CA ALA A 38 2.20 -12.33 -5.74
C ALA A 38 1.46 -11.03 -5.33
N LEU A 39 0.39 -11.13 -4.55
CA LEU A 39 -0.32 -9.95 -4.01
C LEU A 39 0.45 -9.28 -2.87
N LEU A 40 1.34 -9.99 -2.18
CA LEU A 40 2.11 -9.43 -1.08
C LEU A 40 2.92 -8.18 -1.50
N PRO A 41 3.79 -8.23 -2.52
CA PRO A 41 4.54 -7.05 -2.96
C PRO A 41 3.65 -5.97 -3.58
N VAL A 42 2.51 -6.33 -4.17
CA VAL A 42 1.59 -5.37 -4.80
C VAL A 42 0.92 -4.47 -3.77
N VAL A 43 0.52 -5.02 -2.62
CA VAL A 43 -0.14 -4.25 -1.56
C VAL A 43 0.83 -3.21 -0.93
N THR A 44 2.11 -3.53 -0.81
CA THR A 44 3.14 -2.65 -0.19
C THR A 44 3.46 -1.51 -1.13
N LEU A 45 3.58 -1.83 -2.42
CA LEU A 45 3.73 -0.84 -3.47
C LEU A 45 2.51 0.08 -3.58
N MET A 46 1.29 -0.46 -3.44
CA MET A 46 0.08 0.37 -3.40
C MET A 46 0.07 1.31 -2.19
N ALA A 47 0.50 0.86 -1.02
CA ALA A 47 0.63 1.72 0.16
C ALA A 47 1.63 2.88 -0.07
N LEU A 48 2.76 2.59 -0.72
CA LEU A 48 3.73 3.61 -1.12
C LEU A 48 3.15 4.60 -2.13
N GLU A 49 2.42 4.12 -3.16
CA GLU A 49 1.78 4.99 -4.16
C GLU A 49 0.72 5.90 -3.54
N VAL A 50 -0.03 5.43 -2.55
CA VAL A 50 -0.96 6.28 -1.79
C VAL A 50 -0.22 7.41 -1.06
N GLY A 51 0.95 7.13 -0.47
CA GLY A 51 1.81 8.16 0.15
C GLY A 51 2.28 9.22 -0.86
N PHE A 52 2.70 8.79 -2.06
CA PHE A 52 3.05 9.70 -3.14
C PHE A 52 1.85 10.51 -3.64
N ALA A 53 0.67 9.90 -3.73
CA ALA A 53 -0.56 10.58 -4.14
C ALA A 53 -0.97 11.69 -3.15
N ILE A 54 -0.84 11.44 -1.84
CA ILE A 54 -1.07 12.46 -0.80
C ILE A 54 -0.10 13.63 -0.99
N THR A 55 1.17 13.35 -1.27
CA THR A 55 2.18 14.39 -1.51
C THR A 55 1.87 15.19 -2.79
N GLY A 56 1.44 14.52 -3.86
CA GLY A 56 0.99 15.18 -5.10
C GLY A 56 -0.27 16.04 -4.92
N SER A 57 -1.21 15.62 -4.04
CA SER A 57 -2.42 16.39 -3.73
C SER A 57 -2.11 17.77 -3.19
N ILE A 58 -1.08 17.90 -2.34
CA ILE A 58 -0.65 19.19 -1.77
C ILE A 58 -0.26 20.18 -2.87
N PHE A 59 0.48 19.73 -3.89
CA PHE A 59 0.86 20.57 -5.02
C PHE A 59 -0.35 21.02 -5.83
N ILE A 60 -1.30 20.12 -6.09
CA ILE A 60 -2.54 20.43 -6.80
C ILE A 60 -3.37 21.45 -6.02
N GLU A 61 -3.53 21.26 -4.71
CA GLU A 61 -4.29 22.17 -3.83
C GLU A 61 -3.66 23.58 -3.78
N THR A 62 -2.33 23.65 -3.75
CA THR A 62 -1.60 24.92 -3.69
C THR A 62 -1.66 25.67 -5.02
N VAL A 63 -1.46 24.98 -6.15
CA VAL A 63 -1.46 25.60 -7.49
C VAL A 63 -2.85 25.99 -7.95
N PHE A 64 -3.86 25.14 -7.72
CA PHE A 64 -5.25 25.41 -8.14
C PHE A 64 -6.08 26.16 -7.11
N ALA A 65 -5.47 26.59 -5.99
CA ALA A 65 -6.16 27.26 -4.89
C ALA A 65 -7.42 26.51 -4.40
N TYR A 66 -7.38 25.18 -4.45
CA TYR A 66 -8.48 24.34 -3.98
C TYR A 66 -8.46 24.28 -2.44
N PRO A 67 -9.60 24.45 -1.76
CA PRO A 67 -9.63 24.39 -0.29
C PRO A 67 -9.39 22.96 0.18
N GLY A 68 -8.21 22.71 0.74
CA GLY A 68 -7.78 21.40 1.22
C GLY A 68 -6.76 21.50 2.37
N MET A 69 -6.49 20.35 3.00
CA MET A 69 -5.58 20.27 4.14
C MET A 69 -4.12 20.56 3.77
N GLY A 70 -3.70 20.23 2.55
CA GLY A 70 -2.34 20.51 2.07
C GLY A 70 -2.08 22.01 1.93
N ARG A 71 -3.08 22.75 1.42
CA ARG A 71 -3.02 24.21 1.36
C ARG A 71 -3.02 24.85 2.75
N LEU A 72 -3.82 24.34 3.69
CA LEU A 72 -3.84 24.83 5.07
C LEU A 72 -2.48 24.68 5.75
N VAL A 73 -1.77 23.57 5.51
CA VAL A 73 -0.40 23.38 6.01
C VAL A 73 0.54 24.43 5.41
N PHE A 74 0.47 24.67 4.10
CA PHE A 74 1.29 25.65 3.41
C PHE A 74 1.06 27.08 3.93
N ASP A 75 -0.21 27.48 4.07
CA ASP A 75 -0.57 28.80 4.60
C ASP A 75 -0.13 28.92 6.08
N SER A 76 -0.28 27.88 6.89
CA SER A 76 0.17 27.87 8.29
C SER A 76 1.69 28.00 8.44
N VAL A 77 2.48 27.46 7.50
CA VAL A 77 3.93 27.69 7.44
C VAL A 77 4.24 29.15 7.14
N ALA A 78 3.52 29.76 6.20
CA ALA A 78 3.72 31.14 5.79
C ALA A 78 3.36 32.14 6.91
N PHE A 79 2.25 31.91 7.61
CA PHE A 79 1.79 32.74 8.74
C PHE A 79 2.45 32.37 10.09
N ARG A 80 3.29 31.33 10.13
CA ARG A 80 3.93 30.77 11.34
C ARG A 80 2.92 30.35 12.42
N ASP A 81 1.75 29.87 12.00
CA ASP A 81 0.71 29.35 12.88
C ASP A 81 1.05 27.90 13.28
N TYR A 82 1.98 27.76 14.22
CA TYR A 82 2.40 26.46 14.76
C TYR A 82 1.25 25.58 15.29
N PRO A 83 0.21 26.10 15.98
CA PRO A 83 -0.89 25.26 16.46
C PRO A 83 -1.69 24.60 15.33
N VAL A 84 -2.00 25.35 14.27
CA VAL A 84 -2.76 24.86 13.11
C VAL A 84 -1.92 23.84 12.35
N LEU A 85 -0.64 24.16 12.14
CA LEU A 85 0.33 23.25 11.54
C LEU A 85 0.37 21.92 12.29
N GLN A 86 0.51 21.95 13.63
CA GLN A 86 0.57 20.76 14.46
C GLN A 86 -0.73 19.93 14.41
N ALA A 87 -1.90 20.59 14.37
CA ALA A 87 -3.18 19.91 14.20
C ALA A 87 -3.29 19.21 12.84
N CYS A 88 -2.89 19.86 11.75
CA CYS A 88 -2.86 19.26 10.42
C CYS A 88 -1.90 18.07 10.35
N PHE A 89 -0.71 18.18 10.95
CA PHE A 89 0.24 17.07 11.04
C PHE A 89 -0.35 15.88 11.80
N LEU A 90 -1.01 16.13 12.93
CA LEU A 90 -1.64 15.06 13.72
C LEU A 90 -2.70 14.31 12.91
N VAL A 91 -3.56 15.02 12.18
CA VAL A 91 -4.58 14.42 11.30
C VAL A 91 -3.91 13.61 10.18
N LEU A 92 -2.89 14.17 9.52
CA LEU A 92 -2.16 13.48 8.45
C LEU A 92 -1.53 12.18 8.96
N THR A 93 -0.84 12.25 10.11
CA THR A 93 -0.22 11.08 10.73
C THR A 93 -1.27 10.04 11.10
N LEU A 94 -2.41 10.45 11.67
CA LEU A 94 -3.49 9.53 12.02
C LEU A 94 -4.02 8.79 10.78
N VAL A 95 -4.24 9.49 9.67
CA VAL A 95 -4.69 8.88 8.40
C VAL A 95 -3.66 7.88 7.88
N VAL A 96 -2.38 8.26 7.85
CA VAL A 96 -1.30 7.39 7.36
C VAL A 96 -1.13 6.15 8.24
N VAL A 97 -1.17 6.30 9.56
CA VAL A 97 -1.10 5.18 10.51
C VAL A 97 -2.31 4.25 10.33
N THR A 98 -3.51 4.81 10.17
CA THR A 98 -4.73 4.01 9.96
C THR A 98 -4.69 3.23 8.64
N LEU A 99 -4.18 3.86 7.57
CA LEU A 99 -3.98 3.20 6.28
C LEU A 99 -2.94 2.09 6.36
N ASN A 100 -1.80 2.33 7.02
CA ASN A 100 -0.79 1.30 7.24
C ASN A 100 -1.35 0.13 8.06
N LEU A 101 -2.08 0.41 9.13
CA LEU A 101 -2.72 -0.63 9.94
C LEU A 101 -3.76 -1.43 9.12
N ALA A 102 -4.53 -0.77 8.26
CA ALA A 102 -5.47 -1.45 7.37
C ALA A 102 -4.75 -2.35 6.36
N VAL A 103 -3.62 -1.89 5.82
CA VAL A 103 -2.74 -2.65 4.94
C VAL A 103 -2.16 -3.86 5.67
N ASP A 104 -1.62 -3.70 6.87
CA ASP A 104 -1.09 -4.77 7.71
C ASP A 104 -2.15 -5.80 8.09
N LEU A 105 -3.39 -5.36 8.37
CA LEU A 105 -4.51 -6.26 8.62
C LEU A 105 -4.91 -7.04 7.35
N LEU A 106 -4.88 -6.38 6.19
CA LEU A 106 -5.08 -7.04 4.90
C LEU A 106 -4.00 -8.10 4.67
N TYR A 107 -2.75 -7.77 4.97
CA TYR A 107 -1.62 -8.70 4.93
C TYR A 107 -1.84 -9.90 5.85
N ALA A 108 -2.19 -9.67 7.11
CA ALA A 108 -2.46 -10.74 8.08
C ALA A 108 -3.59 -11.68 7.63
N ARG A 109 -4.59 -11.17 6.89
CA ARG A 109 -5.65 -12.00 6.29
C ARG A 109 -5.26 -12.70 5.00
N LEU A 110 -4.37 -12.10 4.20
CA LEU A 110 -3.91 -12.69 2.95
C LEU A 110 -2.80 -13.73 3.16
N ASP A 111 -1.99 -13.59 4.20
CA ASP A 111 -0.86 -14.46 4.49
C ASP A 111 -1.19 -15.49 5.58
N PRO A 112 -1.49 -16.76 5.23
CA PRO A 112 -1.78 -17.81 6.20
C PRO A 112 -0.52 -18.34 6.93
N ARG A 113 0.67 -17.76 6.73
CA ARG A 113 1.91 -18.18 7.41
C ARG A 113 2.11 -17.54 8.79
N VAL A 114 1.46 -16.42 9.11
CA VAL A 114 1.64 -15.71 10.40
C VAL A 114 0.82 -16.35 11.53
N ALA A 115 -0.09 -17.27 11.21
CA ALA A 115 -0.94 -17.96 12.18
C ALA A 115 -0.41 -19.34 12.62
N ALA A 116 0.85 -19.69 12.30
CA ALA A 116 1.50 -20.91 12.76
C ALA A 116 2.34 -20.67 14.01
#